data_AF-A0A951B279-F1
#
_entry.id   AF-A0A951B279-F1
#
_cell.length_a   1.000
_cell.length_b   1.000
_cell.length_c   1.000
_cell.angle_alpha   90.00
_cell.angle_beta   90.00
_cell.angle_gamma   90.00
#
_symmetry.space_group_name_H-M   'P 1'
#
loop_
_entity.id
_entity.type
_entity.pdbx_description
1 polymer ?
#
loop_
_entity_poly.entity_id
_entity_poly.type
_entity_poly.pdbx_seq_one_letter_code
_entity_poly.pdbx_strand_id
1 'polypeptide(L)'
;PKDSSAEVTSDGLLGGKYLALSPGGDATMLQPGGLITVTQSSISIEQLLGKFIFSAGNLASSVGSGKSGDGGQGDGSASSPGGTPAPARSP
;
A
#
# COMPACT_ATOMS: atom_id res chain seq x y z
N PRO A 1 13.59 3.33 26.36
CA PRO A 1 13.82 4.56 25.56
C PRO A 1 12.49 5.29 25.35
N LYS A 2 12.49 6.62 25.20
CA LYS A 2 11.25 7.41 25.08
C LYS A 2 10.51 7.15 23.76
N ASP A 3 11.26 6.75 22.76
CA ASP A 3 10.82 6.34 21.43
C ASP A 3 10.53 4.84 21.31
N SER A 4 10.40 4.13 22.44
CA SER A 4 9.90 2.76 22.44
C SER A 4 8.56 2.66 21.73
N SER A 5 8.36 1.57 20.98
CA SER A 5 7.12 1.28 20.27
C SER A 5 6.38 0.09 20.86
N ALA A 6 5.06 0.05 20.65
CA ALA A 6 4.20 -1.05 21.05
C ALA A 6 3.40 -1.59 19.87
N GLU A 7 3.35 -2.90 19.70
CA GLU A 7 2.57 -3.57 18.66
C GLU A 7 1.62 -4.60 19.28
N VAL A 8 0.41 -4.70 18.75
CA VAL A 8 -0.50 -5.80 19.08
C VAL A 8 -0.19 -6.97 18.15
N THR A 9 0.25 -8.10 18.71
CA THR A 9 0.58 -9.31 17.94
C THR A 9 -0.08 -10.56 18.53
N SER A 10 0.08 -11.71 17.86
CA SER A 10 -0.54 -12.98 18.24
C SER A 10 0.48 -14.10 18.28
N ASP A 11 0.34 -15.04 19.22
CA ASP A 11 1.10 -16.29 19.24
C ASP A 11 0.53 -17.28 18.20
N GLY A 12 0.77 -16.99 16.93
CA GLY A 12 0.31 -17.82 15.82
C GLY A 12 -1.21 -17.80 15.60
N LEU A 13 -1.74 -18.90 15.05
CA LEU A 13 -3.14 -19.00 14.60
C LEU A 13 -4.13 -19.29 15.73
N LEU A 14 -3.70 -20.00 16.78
CA LEU A 14 -4.55 -20.45 17.89
C LEU A 14 -4.22 -19.76 19.22
N GLY A 15 -3.20 -18.90 19.24
CA GLY A 15 -2.80 -18.17 20.43
C GLY A 15 -3.62 -16.91 20.69
N GLY A 16 -3.44 -16.37 21.89
CA GLY A 16 -4.02 -15.09 22.30
C GLY A 16 -3.36 -13.89 21.61
N LYS A 17 -3.97 -12.71 21.80
CA LYS A 17 -3.39 -11.41 21.41
C LYS A 17 -2.58 -10.86 22.58
N TYR A 18 -1.42 -10.29 22.31
CA TYR A 18 -0.58 -9.67 23.31
C TYR A 18 0.08 -8.40 22.78
N LEU A 19 0.65 -7.62 23.70
CA LEU A 19 1.42 -6.42 23.38
C LEU A 19 2.90 -6.77 23.33
N ALA A 20 3.52 -6.58 22.17
CA ALA A 20 4.96 -6.63 21.99
C ALA A 20 5.53 -5.22 22.11
N LEU A 21 6.56 -5.04 22.93
CA LEU A 21 7.26 -3.76 23.07
C LEU A 21 8.63 -3.85 22.40
N SER A 22 8.95 -2.89 21.56
CA SER A 22 10.28 -2.76 20.96
C SER A 22 10.99 -1.52 21.53
N PRO A 23 12.19 -1.67 22.10
CA PRO A 23 12.96 -0.52 22.55
C PRO A 23 13.45 0.29 21.35
N GLY A 24 13.28 1.62 21.42
CA GLY A 24 13.87 2.54 20.46
C GLY A 24 15.33 2.86 20.78
N GLY A 25 15.85 3.96 20.21
CA GLY A 25 17.23 4.42 20.35
C GLY A 25 17.40 5.73 21.10
N ASP A 26 16.33 6.34 21.62
CA ASP A 26 16.44 7.61 22.35
C ASP A 26 17.26 7.43 23.64
N ALA A 27 18.18 8.37 23.87
CA ALA A 27 18.98 8.45 25.09
C ALA A 27 18.12 8.69 26.34
N THR A 28 16.93 9.27 26.16
CA THR A 28 15.97 9.53 27.23
C THR A 28 15.13 8.30 27.51
N MET A 29 14.94 7.94 28.79
CA MET A 29 14.06 6.83 29.19
C MET A 29 12.62 7.28 29.45
N LEU A 30 11.66 6.40 29.17
CA LEU A 30 10.27 6.57 29.59
C LEU A 30 10.19 6.64 31.12
N GLN A 31 9.51 7.66 31.62
CA GLN A 31 9.22 7.81 33.04
C GLN A 31 8.09 6.86 33.46
N PRO A 32 8.01 6.46 34.74
CA PRO A 32 6.87 5.69 35.26
C PRO A 32 5.54 6.40 34.99
N GLY A 33 4.55 5.67 34.48
CA GLY A 33 3.26 6.24 34.06
C GLY A 33 3.31 7.02 32.73
N GLY A 34 4.46 7.02 32.04
CA GLY A 34 4.61 7.61 30.72
C GLY A 34 3.79 6.88 29.64
N LEU A 35 3.47 7.61 28.57
CA LEU A 35 2.69 7.10 27.45
C LEU A 35 3.61 6.70 26.29
N ILE A 36 3.34 5.53 25.71
CA ILE A 36 3.95 5.12 24.43
C ILE A 36 3.14 5.78 23.31
N THR A 37 3.80 6.61 22.52
CA THR A 37 3.17 7.35 21.41
C THR A 37 3.31 6.61 20.07
N VAL A 38 4.29 5.71 19.96
CA VAL A 38 4.53 4.92 18.76
C VAL A 38 3.83 3.57 18.91
N THR A 39 2.75 3.37 18.18
CA THR A 39 2.01 2.10 18.19
C THR A 39 1.82 1.55 16.78
N GLN A 40 1.69 0.22 16.69
CA GLN A 40 1.35 -0.47 15.46
C GLN A 40 0.11 -1.35 15.66
N SER A 41 -0.82 -1.22 14.71
CA SER A 41 -2.03 -2.04 14.66
C SER A 41 -1.69 -3.46 14.26
N SER A 42 -2.40 -4.42 14.86
CA SER A 42 -2.36 -5.80 14.41
C SER A 42 -2.95 -5.93 13.00
N ILE A 43 -2.32 -6.76 12.15
CA ILE A 43 -2.89 -7.12 10.85
C ILE A 43 -4.04 -8.12 11.04
N SER A 44 -5.16 -7.91 10.35
CA SER A 44 -6.27 -8.86 10.36
C SER A 44 -5.97 -10.10 9.50
N ILE A 45 -6.18 -11.29 10.06
CA ILE A 45 -6.00 -12.57 9.36
C ILE A 45 -6.92 -12.66 8.15
N GLU A 46 -8.14 -12.12 8.23
CA GLU A 46 -9.09 -12.09 7.11
C GLU A 46 -8.54 -11.29 5.93
N GLN A 47 -7.88 -10.17 6.20
CA GLN A 47 -7.24 -9.34 5.17
C GLN A 47 -6.06 -10.06 4.54
N LEU A 48 -5.25 -10.78 5.33
CA LEU A 48 -4.15 -11.59 4.82
C LEU A 48 -4.65 -12.74 3.95
N LEU A 49 -5.71 -13.43 4.39
CA LEU A 49 -6.33 -14.52 3.63
C LEU A 49 -6.95 -14.00 2.33
N GLY A 50 -7.65 -12.87 2.36
CA GLY A 50 -8.18 -12.22 1.17
C GLY A 50 -7.09 -11.86 0.15
N LYS A 51 -5.98 -11.27 0.62
CA LYS A 51 -4.80 -10.98 -0.22
C LYS A 51 -4.17 -12.24 -0.80
N PHE A 52 -4.07 -13.32 -0.01
CA PHE A 52 -3.53 -14.59 -0.47
C PHE A 52 -4.37 -15.22 -1.59
N ILE A 53 -5.69 -15.33 -1.38
CA ILE A 53 -6.63 -15.90 -2.38
C ILE A 53 -6.62 -15.05 -3.65
N PHE A 54 -6.69 -13.72 -3.52
CA PHE A 54 -6.65 -12.82 -4.67
C PHE A 54 -5.32 -12.91 -5.42
N SER A 55 -4.18 -12.95 -4.72
CA SER A 55 -2.86 -13.11 -5.33
C SER A 55 -2.74 -14.45 -6.09
N ALA A 56 -3.31 -15.54 -5.55
CA ALA A 56 -3.32 -16.84 -6.22
C ALA A 56 -4.25 -16.83 -7.45
N GLY A 57 -5.42 -16.19 -7.35
CA GLY A 57 -6.34 -16.02 -8.49
C GLY A 57 -5.78 -15.15 -9.60
N ASN A 58 -5.02 -14.10 -9.26
CA ASN A 58 -4.39 -13.20 -10.24
C ASN A 58 -3.19 -13.86 -10.94
N LEU A 59 -2.47 -14.75 -10.25
CA LEU A 59 -1.44 -15.60 -10.87
C LEU A 59 -2.05 -16.55 -11.91
N ALA A 60 -3.22 -17.14 -11.63
CA ALA A 60 -3.95 -17.97 -12.60
C ALA A 60 -4.52 -17.15 -13.77
N SER A 61 -4.90 -15.89 -13.54
CA SER A 61 -5.49 -15.00 -14.55
C SER A 61 -4.44 -14.37 -15.48
N SER A 62 -3.21 -14.15 -15.00
CA SER A 62 -2.09 -13.63 -15.81
C SER A 62 -1.51 -14.67 -16.78
N VAL A 63 -1.66 -15.97 -16.51
CA VAL A 63 -1.31 -17.05 -17.46
C VAL A 63 -2.33 -17.17 -18.62
N GLY A 64 -3.53 -16.61 -18.47
CA GLY A 64 -4.57 -16.60 -19.52
C GLY A 64 -4.59 -15.37 -20.43
N SER A 65 -3.90 -14.29 -20.06
CA SER A 65 -3.88 -13.03 -20.84
C SER A 65 -2.64 -12.95 -21.73
N GLY A 66 -2.51 -13.95 -22.61
CA GLY A 66 -1.37 -14.13 -23.50
C GLY A 66 -1.77 -14.30 -24.96
N LYS A 67 -2.86 -13.67 -25.46
CA LYS A 67 -3.08 -13.49 -26.91
C LYS A 67 -4.30 -12.62 -27.19
N SER A 68 -4.10 -11.49 -27.86
CA SER A 68 -4.94 -10.91 -28.94
C SER A 68 -4.63 -9.42 -29.05
N GLY A 69 -3.54 -9.12 -29.73
CA GLY A 69 -3.13 -7.76 -30.07
C GLY A 69 -2.32 -7.79 -31.35
N ASP A 70 -2.96 -8.18 -32.45
CA ASP A 70 -2.51 -7.81 -33.80
C ASP A 70 -3.68 -7.95 -34.77
N GLY A 71 -4.00 -6.86 -35.46
CA GLY A 71 -5.08 -6.80 -36.43
C GLY A 71 -5.71 -5.43 -36.53
N GLY A 72 -5.27 -4.64 -37.51
CA GLY A 72 -6.11 -3.56 -38.05
C GLY A 72 -5.38 -2.28 -38.42
N GLN A 73 -4.48 -2.36 -39.40
CA GLN A 73 -4.11 -1.24 -40.26
C GLN A 73 -5.38 -0.57 -40.81
N GLY A 74 -5.49 0.75 -40.69
CA GLY A 74 -6.58 1.54 -41.23
C GLY A 74 -6.16 3.00 -41.39
N ASP A 75 -5.59 3.29 -42.55
CA ASP A 75 -5.14 4.61 -43.00
C ASP A 75 -6.26 5.65 -42.97
N GLY A 76 -5.92 6.88 -42.61
CA GLY A 76 -6.87 7.99 -42.57
C GLY A 76 -6.22 9.34 -42.38
N SER A 77 -5.41 9.74 -43.36
CA SER A 77 -4.94 11.11 -43.56
C SER A 77 -6.04 12.16 -43.32
N ALA A 78 -5.80 13.07 -42.37
CA ALA A 78 -6.31 14.44 -42.44
C ALA A 78 -5.42 15.37 -41.60
N SER A 79 -4.36 15.84 -42.24
CA SER A 79 -3.58 16.99 -41.79
C SER A 79 -4.44 18.25 -41.86
N SER A 80 -4.47 19.06 -40.80
CA SER A 80 -4.60 20.51 -40.90
C SER A 80 -4.06 21.19 -39.63
N PRO A 81 -3.03 22.04 -39.75
CA PRO A 81 -2.47 22.82 -38.66
C PRO A 81 -3.22 24.15 -38.53
N GLY A 82 -3.54 24.58 -37.32
CA GLY A 82 -4.21 25.87 -37.15
C GLY A 82 -4.20 26.39 -35.72
N GLY A 83 -3.35 27.39 -35.48
CA GLY A 83 -3.58 28.41 -34.45
C GLY A 83 -2.70 28.32 -33.20
N THR A 84 -1.56 28.99 -33.24
CA THR A 84 -0.68 29.35 -32.12
C THR A 84 -1.37 30.19 -31.02
N PRO A 85 -0.75 30.30 -29.82
CA PRO A 85 -1.36 30.70 -28.55
C PRO A 85 -1.29 32.21 -28.25
N ALA A 86 -2.09 32.71 -27.30
CA ALA A 86 -1.75 33.92 -26.51
C ALA A 86 -2.60 34.05 -25.21
N PRO A 87 -2.01 34.47 -24.07
CA PRO A 87 -2.66 34.64 -22.77
C PRO A 87 -2.97 36.11 -22.37
N ALA A 88 -3.61 36.28 -21.19
CA ALA A 88 -3.82 37.49 -20.35
C ALA A 88 -5.18 38.20 -20.57
N ARG A 89 -5.84 38.86 -19.59
CA ARG A 89 -5.52 39.29 -18.23
C ARG A 89 -6.85 39.73 -17.57
N SER A 90 -6.98 39.56 -16.26
CA SER A 90 -8.08 40.09 -15.42
C SER A 90 -8.02 41.62 -15.24
N PRO A 91 -9.16 42.25 -14.93
CA PRO A 91 -9.24 43.35 -13.96
C PRO A 91 -9.82 42.90 -12.61
#